data_AF-A0AA88HZK6-F1
#
_entry.id   AF-A0AA88HZK6-F1
#
_cell.length_a   1.000
_cell.length_b   1.000
_cell.length_c   1.000
_cell.angle_alpha   90.00
_cell.angle_beta   90.00
_cell.angle_gamma   90.00
#
_symmetry.space_group_name_H-M   'P 1'
#
loop_
_entity.id
_entity.type
_entity.pdbx_description
1 polymer ?
#
loop_
_entity_poly.entity_id
_entity_poly.type
_entity_poly.pdbx_seq_one_letter_code
_entity_poly.pdbx_strand_id
1 'polypeptide(L)'
;FDSSLGGLTLSDQFLQISTLFSMDAIFGFGENEQPSLRHDMNWKIWALWARDQAPNGAANMYGTQPYYTALEPNGDAHGVLILNSNAQGSYLSLPGGTNFKLLLESMRSKKFQFQVRKL
;
A
#
# COMPACT_ATOMS: atom_id res chain seq x y z
N PHE A 1 -6.66 11.88 -0.90
CA PHE A 1 -7.09 10.55 -0.46
C PHE A 1 -8.60 10.46 -0.61
N ASP A 2 -9.10 9.71 -1.59
CA ASP A 2 -10.53 9.52 -1.82
C ASP A 2 -10.87 8.03 -1.63
N SER A 3 -11.69 7.71 -0.63
CA SER A 3 -12.14 6.34 -0.33
C SER A 3 -13.59 6.08 -0.76
N SER A 4 -14.17 6.92 -1.62
CA SER A 4 -15.54 6.79 -2.12
C SER A 4 -15.74 5.63 -3.11
N LEU A 5 -14.65 5.02 -3.59
CA LEU A 5 -14.63 3.81 -4.44
C LEU A 5 -15.41 2.61 -3.86
N GLY A 6 -15.72 2.64 -2.57
CA GLY A 6 -16.42 1.58 -1.87
C GLY A 6 -15.51 0.39 -1.54
N GLY A 7 -16.12 -0.75 -1.24
CA GLY A 7 -15.39 -1.97 -0.86
C GLY A 7 -14.75 -1.93 0.53
N LEU A 8 -15.22 -1.04 1.42
CA LEU A 8 -14.86 -1.11 2.84
C LEU A 8 -15.44 -2.39 3.45
N THR A 9 -14.57 -3.28 3.92
CA THR A 9 -14.97 -4.46 4.70
C THR A 9 -14.36 -4.35 6.08
N LEU A 10 -15.18 -4.54 7.12
CA LEU A 10 -14.78 -4.51 8.51
C LEU A 10 -15.29 -5.76 9.21
N SER A 11 -14.42 -6.73 9.43
CA SER A 11 -14.69 -7.92 10.24
C SER A 11 -13.62 -8.09 11.32
N ASP A 12 -13.78 -9.12 12.16
CA ASP A 12 -12.90 -9.35 13.30
C ASP A 12 -11.43 -9.60 12.87
N GLN A 13 -11.22 -10.31 11.77
CA GLN A 13 -9.87 -10.66 11.27
C GLN A 13 -9.65 -10.21 9.82
N PHE A 14 -10.45 -9.27 9.33
CA PHE A 14 -10.28 -8.73 8.00
C PHE A 14 -10.72 -7.27 7.93
N LEU A 15 -9.80 -6.42 7.50
CA LEU A 15 -10.05 -5.04 7.12
C LEU A 15 -9.70 -4.90 5.65
N GLN A 16 -10.63 -4.33 4.88
CA GLN A 16 -10.40 -3.92 3.50
C GLN A 16 -10.77 -2.46 3.31
N ILE A 17 -9.91 -1.68 2.65
CA ILE A 17 -10.23 -0.33 2.20
C ILE A 17 -9.58 -0.07 0.85
N SER A 18 -10.25 0.74 0.03
CA SER A 18 -9.76 1.19 -1.26
C SER A 18 -9.67 2.70 -1.30
N THR A 19 -8.66 3.22 -1.99
CA THR A 19 -8.60 4.65 -2.35
C THR A 19 -8.32 4.82 -3.83
N LEU A 20 -8.88 5.89 -4.42
CA LEU A 20 -8.53 6.41 -5.73
C LEU A 20 -7.76 7.71 -5.60
N PHE A 21 -6.72 7.88 -6.39
CA PHE A 21 -6.08 9.18 -6.61
C PHE A 21 -5.28 9.16 -7.91
N SER A 22 -5.05 10.35 -8.48
CA SER A 22 -4.22 10.55 -9.68
C SER A 22 -2.76 10.69 -9.28
N MET A 23 -1.87 9.87 -9.83
CA MET A 23 -0.43 9.97 -9.57
C MET A 23 0.42 9.59 -10.79
N ASP A 24 1.69 9.99 -10.79
CA ASP A 24 2.67 9.56 -11.78
C ASP A 24 3.43 8.33 -11.29
N ALA A 25 3.79 8.30 -10.01
CA ALA A 25 4.60 7.25 -9.42
C ALA A 25 4.29 7.04 -7.94
N ILE A 26 4.56 5.83 -7.46
CA ILE A 26 4.50 5.46 -6.03
C ILE A 26 5.77 4.73 -5.63
N PHE A 27 6.19 4.99 -4.39
CA PHE A 27 7.43 4.52 -3.79
C PHE A 27 7.15 4.02 -2.37
N GLY A 28 7.83 2.96 -1.88
CA GLY A 28 7.69 2.46 -0.50
C GLY A 28 7.26 0.99 -0.38
N PHE A 29 6.42 0.68 0.62
CA PHE A 29 5.86 -0.66 0.95
C PHE A 29 6.87 -1.78 1.22
N GLY A 30 8.04 -1.46 1.78
CA GLY A 30 9.01 -2.48 2.18
C GLY A 30 8.52 -3.35 3.36
N GLU A 31 9.16 -4.48 3.66
CA GLU A 31 10.40 -4.97 3.07
C GLU A 31 10.16 -6.13 2.10
N ASN A 32 10.57 -5.92 0.85
CA ASN A 32 10.58 -6.88 -0.26
C ASN A 32 11.68 -6.46 -1.25
N GLU A 33 12.10 -7.36 -2.13
CA GLU A 33 13.11 -7.03 -3.15
C GLU A 33 12.42 -6.31 -4.33
N GLN A 34 12.79 -5.05 -4.53
CA GLN A 34 12.23 -4.20 -5.57
C GLN A 34 13.30 -3.93 -6.65
N PRO A 35 13.08 -4.32 -7.92
CA PRO A 35 14.05 -4.09 -9.00
C PRO A 35 14.16 -2.61 -9.40
N SER A 36 13.16 -1.80 -9.05
CA SER A 36 13.12 -0.36 -9.26
C SER A 36 12.48 0.33 -8.06
N LEU A 37 12.90 1.56 -7.78
CA LEU A 37 12.31 2.36 -6.70
C LEU A 37 10.82 2.68 -6.97
N ARG A 38 10.48 2.99 -8.23
CA ARG A 38 9.09 3.15 -8.69
C ARG A 38 8.43 1.78 -8.76
N HIS A 39 7.25 1.67 -8.15
CA HIS A 39 6.46 0.44 -8.17
C HIS A 39 5.84 0.13 -9.53
N ASP A 40 5.72 -1.17 -9.80
CA ASP A 40 4.93 -1.70 -10.90
C ASP A 40 3.44 -1.74 -10.49
N MET A 41 2.59 -1.26 -11.39
CA MET A 41 1.17 -1.00 -11.16
C MET A 41 0.27 -1.99 -11.92
N ASN A 42 0.87 -3.05 -12.46
CA ASN A 42 0.22 -4.14 -13.18
C ASN A 42 -0.29 -5.24 -12.24
N TRP A 43 -1.21 -4.89 -11.33
CA TRP A 43 -1.88 -5.84 -10.43
C TRP A 43 -0.93 -6.61 -9.51
N LYS A 44 0.14 -5.94 -9.06
CA LYS A 44 1.12 -6.56 -8.17
C LYS A 44 0.67 -6.46 -6.72
N ILE A 45 0.93 -7.53 -5.97
CA ILE A 45 0.69 -7.63 -4.53
C ILE A 45 2.04 -7.48 -3.82
N TRP A 46 2.09 -6.57 -2.86
CA TRP A 46 3.22 -6.43 -1.95
C TRP A 46 2.79 -6.83 -0.55
N ALA A 47 3.16 -8.05 -0.17
CA ALA A 47 2.85 -8.61 1.14
C ALA A 47 3.78 -8.03 2.21
N LEU A 48 3.20 -7.72 3.37
CA LEU A 48 3.85 -7.08 4.51
C LEU A 48 3.64 -7.94 5.75
N TRP A 49 4.63 -8.77 6.04
CA TRP A 49 4.68 -9.62 7.22
C TRP A 49 6.12 -10.02 7.50
N ALA A 50 6.64 -9.71 8.68
CA ALA A 50 8.03 -10.03 9.03
C ALA A 50 8.29 -11.55 8.91
N ARG A 51 9.30 -11.91 8.12
CA ARG A 51 9.72 -13.28 7.86
C ARG A 51 11.22 -13.34 7.65
N ASP A 52 11.86 -14.35 8.22
CA ASP A 52 13.23 -14.71 7.87
C ASP A 52 13.27 -15.25 6.44
N GLN A 53 13.58 -14.37 5.49
CA GLN A 53 13.56 -14.63 4.06
C GLN A 53 14.59 -13.72 3.39
N ALA A 54 15.59 -14.34 2.77
CA ALA A 54 16.54 -13.64 1.91
C ALA A 54 15.83 -12.99 0.70
N PRO A 55 16.41 -11.93 0.11
CA PRO A 55 15.89 -11.28 -1.09
C PRO A 55 15.42 -12.28 -2.15
N ASN A 56 14.13 -12.18 -2.47
CA ASN A 56 13.46 -13.08 -3.41
C ASN A 56 12.23 -12.40 -4.03
N GLY A 57 12.47 -11.38 -4.85
CA GLY A 57 11.44 -10.64 -5.56
C GLY A 57 10.35 -10.10 -4.63
N ALA A 58 9.08 -10.38 -4.95
CA ALA A 58 7.92 -9.87 -4.22
C ALA A 58 7.64 -10.57 -2.88
N ALA A 59 8.51 -11.47 -2.42
CA ALA A 59 8.37 -12.11 -1.12
C ALA A 59 8.49 -11.09 0.02
N ASN A 60 7.68 -11.27 1.05
CA ASN A 60 7.83 -10.54 2.31
C ASN A 60 9.14 -10.97 3.01
N MET A 61 9.85 -10.00 3.59
CA MET A 61 11.16 -10.18 4.22
C MET A 61 11.15 -9.77 5.69
N TYR A 62 12.30 -9.37 6.23
CA TYR A 62 12.54 -9.19 7.66
C TYR A 62 11.66 -8.11 8.30
N GLY A 63 11.46 -6.99 7.60
CA GLY A 63 10.73 -5.83 8.08
C GLY A 63 9.30 -5.70 7.53
N THR A 64 8.51 -4.88 8.22
CA THR A 64 7.18 -4.43 7.78
C THR A 64 7.16 -2.90 7.82
N GLN A 65 7.15 -2.27 6.64
CA GLN A 65 7.14 -0.81 6.46
C GLN A 65 5.89 -0.42 5.65
N PRO A 66 4.72 -0.33 6.30
CA PRO A 66 3.45 -0.07 5.64
C PRO A 66 3.27 1.44 5.37
N TYR A 67 4.17 1.99 4.57
CA TYR A 67 4.24 3.39 4.18
C TYR A 67 4.50 3.51 2.68
N TYR A 68 3.85 4.47 2.04
CA TYR A 68 4.18 4.85 0.67
C TYR A 68 4.22 6.37 0.49
N THR A 69 4.94 6.81 -0.53
CA THR A 69 4.92 8.17 -1.06
C THR A 69 4.41 8.14 -2.48
N ALA A 70 3.47 9.04 -2.79
CA ALA A 70 2.92 9.23 -4.11
C ALA A 70 3.35 10.58 -4.69
N LEU A 71 3.79 10.57 -5.94
CA LEU A 71 4.09 11.76 -6.74
C LEU A 71 2.90 12.11 -7.62
N GLU A 72 2.37 13.32 -7.48
CA GLU A 72 1.22 13.81 -8.23
C GLU A 72 1.65 14.44 -9.57
N PRO A 73 0.77 14.50 -10.59
CA PRO A 73 1.13 15.01 -11.92
C PRO A 73 1.56 16.48 -11.97
N ASN A 74 1.24 17.26 -10.93
CA ASN A 74 1.66 18.65 -10.79
C ASN A 74 3.03 18.81 -10.12
N GLY A 75 3.69 17.70 -9.74
CA GLY A 75 4.96 17.69 -9.02
C GLY A 75 4.84 17.74 -7.49
N ASP A 76 3.63 17.85 -6.93
CA ASP A 76 3.41 17.71 -5.49
C ASP A 76 3.58 16.24 -5.05
N ALA A 77 3.76 16.01 -3.75
CA ALA A 77 3.79 14.67 -3.20
C ALA A 77 2.98 14.55 -1.91
N HIS A 78 2.52 13.34 -1.62
CA HIS A 78 1.96 13.00 -0.32
C HIS A 78 2.43 11.63 0.16
N GLY A 79 2.54 11.49 1.47
CA GLY A 79 2.84 10.24 2.16
C GLY A 79 1.61 9.66 2.84
N VAL A 80 1.51 8.34 2.86
CA VAL A 80 0.49 7.62 3.61
C VAL A 80 1.14 6.54 4.46
N LEU A 81 0.89 6.62 5.77
CA LEU A 81 1.25 5.59 6.75
C LEU A 81 -0.01 4.81 7.14
N ILE A 82 0.10 3.48 7.11
CA ILE A 82 -0.89 2.56 7.64
C ILE A 82 -0.33 2.04 8.96
N LEU A 83 -0.79 2.62 10.06
CA LEU A 83 -0.31 2.22 11.38
C LEU A 83 -1.00 0.93 11.80
N ASN A 84 -0.37 -0.18 11.40
CA ASN A 84 -0.87 -1.53 11.58
C ASN A 84 0.29 -2.54 11.51
N SER A 85 0.32 -3.46 12.46
CA SER A 85 1.38 -4.46 12.62
C SER A 85 0.94 -5.89 12.33
N ASN A 86 -0.30 -6.09 11.86
CA ASN A 86 -0.76 -7.41 11.44
C ASN A 86 -0.25 -7.75 10.03
N ALA A 87 -0.44 -9.01 9.63
CA ALA A 87 -0.22 -9.44 8.27
C ALA A 87 -1.14 -8.62 7.36
N GLN A 88 -0.52 -7.94 6.41
CA GLN A 88 -1.23 -7.05 5.50
C GLN A 88 -0.61 -7.06 4.10
N GLY A 89 -1.31 -6.50 3.14
CA GLY A 89 -0.79 -6.37 1.78
C GLY A 89 -1.44 -5.22 1.02
N SER A 90 -0.72 -4.71 0.04
CA SER A 90 -1.21 -3.69 -0.88
C SER A 90 -1.36 -4.26 -2.29
N TYR A 91 -2.52 -4.05 -2.90
CA TYR A 91 -2.74 -4.28 -4.33
C TYR A 91 -2.63 -2.95 -5.05
N LEU A 92 -1.79 -2.90 -6.07
CA LEU A 92 -1.62 -1.72 -6.93
C LEU A 92 -2.16 -2.01 -8.32
N SER A 93 -3.16 -1.25 -8.74
CA SER A 93 -3.78 -1.39 -10.05
C SER A 93 -4.08 -0.03 -10.69
N LEU A 94 -3.94 0.00 -12.01
CA LEU A 94 -4.36 1.08 -12.91
C LEU A 94 -5.70 0.73 -13.59
N PRO A 95 -6.86 0.95 -12.95
CA PRO A 95 -8.14 0.85 -13.63
C PRO A 95 -8.32 2.03 -14.61
N GLY A 96 -7.62 1.98 -15.76
CA GLY A 96 -7.87 2.81 -16.93
C GLY A 96 -7.48 4.30 -16.84
N GLY A 97 -6.20 4.63 -16.60
CA GLY A 97 -5.70 6.01 -16.68
C GLY A 97 -4.57 6.31 -15.69
N THR A 98 -4.61 7.48 -15.06
CA THR A 98 -3.70 7.91 -13.97
C THR A 98 -4.23 7.56 -12.57
N ASN A 99 -5.38 6.91 -12.51
CA ASN A 99 -6.10 6.59 -11.29
C ASN A 99 -5.64 5.24 -10.75
N PHE A 100 -5.37 5.16 -9.44
CA PHE A 100 -4.88 3.94 -8.81
C PHE A 100 -5.80 3.43 -7.73
N LYS A 101 -6.06 2.12 -7.72
CA LYS A 101 -6.73 1.45 -6.61
C LYS A 101 -5.67 0.83 -5.71
N LEU A 102 -5.56 1.33 -4.48
CA LEU A 102 -4.83 0.67 -3.40
C LEU A 102 -5.82 -0.13 -2.56
N LEU A 103 -5.74 -1.46 -2.63
CA LEU A 103 -6.47 -2.33 -1.70
C LEU A 103 -5.56 -2.69 -0.54
N LEU A 104 -5.98 -2.42 0.69
CA LEU A 104 -5.28 -2.84 1.89
C LEU A 104 -6.07 -3.92 2.58
N GLU A 105 -5.48 -5.10 2.71
CA GLU A 105 -6.05 -6.21 3.48
C GLU A 105 -5.27 -6.39 4.78
N SER A 106 -5.94 -6.62 5.90
CA SER A 106 -5.25 -6.90 7.17
C SER A 106 -6.09 -7.72 8.15
N MET A 107 -5.42 -8.58 8.92
CA MET A 107 -5.99 -9.07 10.19
C MET A 107 -6.07 -7.93 11.21
N ARG A 108 -7.15 -7.80 11.99
CA ARG A 108 -7.38 -6.61 12.83
C ARG A 108 -6.57 -6.67 14.13
N SER A 109 -5.96 -5.55 14.51
CA SER A 109 -5.47 -5.26 15.89
C SER A 109 -6.41 -4.26 16.55
N LYS A 110 -6.37 -4.16 17.90
CA LYS A 110 -7.15 -3.20 18.70
C LYS A 110 -6.93 -1.73 18.29
N LYS A 111 -5.90 -1.42 17.49
CA LYS A 111 -5.65 -0.09 16.90
C LYS A 111 -5.30 -0.23 15.42
N PHE A 112 -6.00 0.53 14.60
CA PHE A 112 -5.75 0.69 13.17
C PHE A 112 -5.93 2.18 12.83
N GLN A 113 -4.95 2.80 12.19
CA GLN A 113 -5.00 4.23 11.84
C GLN A 113 -4.38 4.50 10.48
N PHE A 114 -4.98 5.45 9.76
CA PHE A 114 -4.42 6.04 8.54
C PHE A 114 -3.90 7.43 8.86
N GLN A 115 -2.69 7.74 8.39
CA GLN A 115 -2.16 9.10 8.41
C GLN A 115 -1.77 9.49 6.99
N VAL A 116 -2.41 10.55 6.49
CA VAL A 116 -2.09 11.15 5.19
C VAL A 116 -1.41 12.48 5.46
N ARG A 117 -0.26 12.71 4.83
CA ARG A 117 0.50 13.96 4.99
C ARG A 117 0.93 14.47 3.62
N LYS A 118 0.61 15.73 3.31
CA LYS A 118 1.20 16.42 2.16
C LYS A 118 2.67 16.73 2.46
N LEU A 119 3.54 16.46 1.50
CA LEU A 119 4.99 16.63 1.62
C LEU A 119 5.45 17.92 0.94
#